data_AF-A0A3R6BT44-F1
#
_entry.id   AF-A0A3R6BT44-F1
#
_cell.length_a   1.000
_cell.length_b   1.000
_cell.length_c   1.000
_cell.angle_alpha   90.00
_cell.angle_beta   90.00
_cell.angle_gamma   90.00
#
_symmetry.space_group_name_H-M   'P 1'
#
loop_
_entity.id
_entity.type
_entity.pdbx_description
1 polymer ?
#
loop_
_entity_poly.entity_id
_entity_poly.type
_entity_poly.pdbx_seq_one_letter_code
_entity_poly.pdbx_strand_id
1 'polypeptide(L)' 'KIKNAAQNFSVVTKMALSMLKNNKTKGSINLKRLKAGWDENFLETLLQENNF' A
#
# COMPACT_ATOMS: atom_id res chain seq x y z
N LYS A 1 -15.69 22.77 -3.53
CA LYS A 1 -14.34 23.13 -4.04
C LYS A 1 -13.36 22.09 -3.53
N ILE A 2 -12.91 21.15 -4.39
CA ILE A 2 -12.09 19.98 -4.02
C ILE A 2 -10.61 20.39 -3.83
N LYS A 3 -10.36 21.33 -2.91
CA LYS A 3 -9.04 21.97 -2.78
C LYS A 3 -7.92 21.00 -2.35
N ASN A 4 -8.28 19.87 -1.72
CA ASN A 4 -7.31 18.99 -1.08
C ASN A 4 -7.26 17.57 -1.69
N ALA A 5 -8.02 17.25 -2.75
CA ALA A 5 -8.04 15.87 -3.26
C ALA A 5 -6.66 15.39 -3.71
N ALA A 6 -5.90 16.21 -4.44
CA ALA A 6 -4.55 15.85 -4.87
C ALA A 6 -3.60 15.61 -3.68
N GLN A 7 -3.71 16.43 -2.63
CA GLN A 7 -2.92 16.27 -1.42
C GLN A 7 -3.32 15.02 -0.64
N ASN A 8 -4.62 14.81 -0.41
CA ASN A 8 -5.15 13.62 0.26
C ASN A 8 -4.72 12.35 -0.48
N PHE A 9 -4.85 12.32 -1.81
CA PHE A 9 -4.43 11.19 -2.63
C PHE A 9 -2.91 10.94 -2.56
N SER A 10 -2.10 12.02 -2.55
CA SER A 10 -0.66 11.91 -2.34
C SER A 10 -0.31 11.32 -0.97
N VAL A 11 -1.02 11.72 0.08
CA VAL A 11 -0.84 11.18 1.43
C VAL A 11 -1.19 9.69 1.47
N VAL A 12 -2.34 9.28 0.92
CA VAL A 12 -2.74 7.87 0.81
C VAL A 12 -1.71 7.05 0.03
N THR A 13 -1.22 7.57 -1.09
CA THR A 13 -0.20 6.91 -1.90
C THR A 13 1.10 6.70 -1.13
N LYS A 14 1.54 7.71 -0.36
CA LYS A 14 2.74 7.60 0.48
C LYS A 14 2.56 6.59 1.60
N MET A 15 1.39 6.53 2.22
CA MET A 15 1.06 5.53 3.25
C MET A 15 1.15 4.12 2.66
N ALA A 16 0.44 3.86 1.56
CA ALA A 16 0.46 2.55 0.89
C ALA A 16 1.89 2.14 0.45
N LEU A 17 2.69 3.09 -0.06
CA LEU A 17 4.08 2.82 -0.44
C LEU A 17 4.95 2.47 0.79
N SER A 18 4.74 3.13 1.93
CA SER A 18 5.44 2.83 3.18
C SER A 18 5.13 1.41 3.67
N MET A 19 3.86 1.01 3.64
CA MET A 19 3.43 -0.35 4.00
C MET A 19 4.14 -1.41 3.16
N LEU A 20 4.19 -1.22 1.83
CA LEU A 20 4.87 -2.14 0.91
C LEU A 20 6.39 -2.21 1.12
N LYS A 21 7.02 -1.10 1.49
CA LYS A 21 8.46 -1.04 1.80
C LYS A 21 8.80 -1.80 3.08
N ASN A 22 7.95 -1.68 4.11
CA ASN A 22 8.17 -2.29 5.42
C ASN A 22 7.75 -3.76 5.49
N ASN A 23 6.90 -4.22 4.58
CA ASN A 23 6.52 -5.63 4.51
C ASN A 23 7.74 -6.56 4.24
N LYS A 24 7.84 -7.65 4.99
CA LYS A 24 9.00 -8.57 5.01
C LYS A 24 9.14 -9.44 3.76
N THR A 25 8.11 -9.51 2.91
CA THR A 25 8.15 -10.33 1.68
C THR A 25 9.25 -9.84 0.74
N LYS A 26 10.00 -10.77 0.15
CA LYS A 26 11.05 -10.45 -0.83
C LYS A 26 10.46 -10.00 -2.17
N GLY A 27 11.19 -9.17 -2.89
CA GLY A 27 10.83 -8.73 -4.24
C GLY A 27 10.84 -7.21 -4.39
N SER A 28 10.78 -6.73 -5.64
CA SER A 28 10.70 -5.30 -5.92
C SER A 28 9.37 -4.72 -5.45
N ILE A 29 9.32 -3.41 -5.21
CA ILE A 29 8.07 -2.72 -4.85
C ILE A 29 6.98 -2.92 -5.91
N ASN A 30 7.36 -2.99 -7.20
CA ASN A 30 6.41 -3.23 -8.28
C ASN A 30 5.77 -4.62 -8.18
N LEU A 31 6.56 -5.65 -7.84
CA LEU A 31 6.08 -7.01 -7.62
C LEU A 31 5.16 -7.08 -6.39
N LYS A 32 5.52 -6.44 -5.28
CA LYS A 32 4.67 -6.40 -4.08
C LYS A 32 3.34 -5.69 -4.34
N ARG A 33 3.37 -4.57 -5.07
CA ARG A 33 2.16 -3.84 -5.48
C ARG A 33 1.28 -4.68 -6.40
N LEU A 34 1.88 -5.37 -7.37
CA LEU A 34 1.14 -6.29 -8.25
C LEU A 34 0.49 -7.40 -7.43
N LYS A 35 1.22 -8.02 -6.51
CA LYS A 35 0.71 -9.07 -5.64
C LYS A 35 -0.46 -8.58 -4.79
N ALA A 36 -0.34 -7.42 -4.13
CA ALA A 36 -1.43 -6.82 -3.36
C ALA A 36 -2.67 -6.47 -4.20
N GLY A 37 -2.53 -6.30 -5.52
CA GLY A 37 -3.66 -6.06 -6.43
C GLY A 37 -4.39 -7.33 -6.89
N TRP A 38 -3.82 -8.52 -6.70
CA TRP A 38 -4.36 -9.79 -7.21
C TRP A 38 -4.53 -10.89 -6.17
N ASP A 39 -3.79 -10.83 -5.06
CA ASP A 39 -3.80 -11.81 -3.97
C ASP A 39 -4.42 -11.18 -2.73
N GLU A 40 -5.70 -11.49 -2.48
CA GLU A 40 -6.47 -10.94 -1.37
C GLU A 40 -5.88 -11.30 0.00
N ASN A 41 -5.33 -12.51 0.17
CA ASN A 41 -4.70 -12.92 1.42
C ASN A 41 -3.43 -12.10 1.70
N PHE A 42 -2.65 -11.81 0.66
CA PHE A 42 -1.50 -10.94 0.78
C PHE A 42 -1.90 -9.50 1.13
N LEU A 43 -2.97 -8.99 0.52
CA LEU A 43 -3.51 -7.67 0.85
C LEU A 43 -4.02 -7.62 2.30
N GLU A 44 -4.79 -8.60 2.74
CA GLU A 44 -5.30 -8.68 4.11
C GLU A 44 -4.15 -8.71 5.12
N THR A 45 -3.15 -9.56 4.90
CA THR A 45 -1.96 -9.63 5.76
C THR A 45 -1.24 -8.29 5.81
N LEU A 46 -1.09 -7.62 4.66
CA LEU A 46 -0.43 -6.32 4.57
C LEU A 46 -1.19 -5.23 5.35
N LEU A 47 -2.52 -5.25 5.32
CA LEU A 47 -3.36 -4.30 6.07
C LEU A 47 -3.26 -4.57 7.58
N GLN A 48 -3.39 -5.84 8.00
CA GLN A 48 -3.27 -6.25 9.40
C GLN A 48 -1.90 -5.89 9.99
N GLU A 49 -0.80 -6.13 9.26
CA GLU A 49 0.56 -5.76 9.68
C GLU A 49 0.75 -4.24 9.92
N ASN A 50 -0.10 -3.41 9.31
CA ASN A 50 -0.04 -1.96 9.39
C ASN A 50 -1.21 -1.35 10.20
N ASN A 51 -1.96 -2.17 10.93
CA ASN A 51 -3.12 -1.78 11.74
C ASN A 51 -4.20 -1.03 10.94
N PHE A 52 -4.46 -1.48 9.70
CA PHE A 52 -5.59 -1.04 8.88
C PHE A 52 -6.77 -2.00 8.97
#